data_AF-A0A3D2V3S1-F1
#
_entry.id   AF-A0A3D2V3S1-F1
#
_cell.length_a   1.000
_cell.length_b   1.000
_cell.length_c   1.000
_cell.angle_alpha   90.00
_cell.angle_beta   90.00
_cell.angle_gamma   90.00
#
_symmetry.space_group_name_H-M   'P 1'
#
loop_
_entity.id
_entity.type
_entity.pdbx_description
1 polymer ?
#
loop_
_entity_poly.entity_id
_entity_poly.type
_entity_poly.pdbx_seq_one_letter_code
_entity_poly.pdbx_strand_id
1 'polypeptide(L)'
;SDSAATSLALLPFLGAGQTHLSGMYKQNVAQGLRWLIANQVNNGDLSAGTLTHNARMYAHGQGAIVLCEAYMMTGDSQLKQPAQKSIDFIVKSQHAQGGWRYAPGQAGDTSVMGWQVMALQSARAAGLYVPDQTMKNAHQFLNTVQKGFRYGYVPNQGPTHVMTAEAMLCRMYLGPQNGLEYGPNNDDIETAANFLIDSHAPDHGQPNYYYLYYATQTLHHYGGPQWERWNSIMREVLTQSQLTKGHEAGSWTPVENHDRNGGRLYSTVMAICCLEVYYRHLPIFHKLELDVAMK
;
A
#
# COMPACT_ATOMS: atom_id res chain seq x y z
N SER A 1 -3.78 16.50 -6.25
CA SER A 1 -5.03 15.73 -6.35
C SER A 1 -5.63 15.67 -4.97
N ASP A 2 -6.82 16.27 -4.78
CA ASP A 2 -7.47 16.36 -3.46
C ASP A 2 -7.92 14.98 -2.96
N SER A 3 -8.30 14.10 -3.89
CA SER A 3 -8.62 12.71 -3.57
C SER A 3 -7.42 11.96 -3.00
N ALA A 4 -6.27 11.99 -3.70
CA ALA A 4 -5.05 11.35 -3.19
C ALA A 4 -4.64 11.90 -1.82
N ALA A 5 -4.67 13.22 -1.65
CA ALA A 5 -4.33 13.87 -0.38
C ALA A 5 -5.28 13.45 0.75
N THR A 6 -6.59 13.45 0.49
CA THR A 6 -7.61 13.03 1.47
C THR A 6 -7.44 11.56 1.85
N SER A 7 -7.24 10.68 0.86
CA SER A 7 -7.04 9.25 1.12
C SER A 7 -5.77 9.00 1.92
N LEU A 8 -4.64 9.60 1.52
CA LEU A 8 -3.38 9.46 2.26
C LEU A 8 -3.50 9.99 3.69
N ALA A 9 -4.15 11.13 3.91
CA ALA A 9 -4.35 11.66 5.26
C ALA A 9 -5.19 10.74 6.15
N LEU A 10 -6.17 10.04 5.58
CA LEU A 10 -7.03 9.11 6.33
C LEU A 10 -6.33 7.81 6.69
N LEU A 11 -5.35 7.35 5.90
CA LEU A 11 -4.68 6.08 6.14
C LEU A 11 -4.12 5.98 7.57
N PRO A 12 -3.24 6.88 8.06
CA PRO A 12 -2.71 6.80 9.43
C PRO A 12 -3.78 6.82 10.52
N PHE A 13 -4.85 7.61 10.35
CA PHE A 13 -5.94 7.63 11.32
C PHE A 13 -6.58 6.25 11.47
N LEU A 14 -6.91 5.60 10.35
CA LEU A 14 -7.45 4.24 10.36
C LEU A 14 -6.45 3.24 10.96
N GLY A 15 -5.16 3.36 10.63
CA GLY A 15 -4.12 2.50 11.19
C GLY A 15 -4.01 2.60 12.70
N ALA A 16 -4.13 3.81 13.26
CA ALA A 16 -4.18 4.07 14.69
C ALA A 16 -5.53 3.73 15.36
N GLY A 17 -6.46 3.06 14.66
CA GLY A 17 -7.78 2.69 15.16
C GLY A 17 -8.76 3.86 15.29
N GLN A 18 -8.45 5.04 14.74
CA GLN A 18 -9.35 6.18 14.70
C GLN A 18 -10.31 6.02 13.52
N THR A 19 -11.60 5.92 13.80
CA THR A 19 -12.64 5.72 12.78
C THR A 19 -13.63 6.88 12.78
N HIS A 20 -14.58 6.91 11.86
CA HIS A 20 -15.68 7.88 11.92
C HIS A 20 -16.65 7.62 13.08
N LEU A 21 -16.57 6.46 13.74
CA LEU A 21 -17.42 6.08 14.88
C LEU A 21 -16.71 6.20 16.24
N SER A 22 -15.38 6.09 16.27
CA SER A 22 -14.59 6.00 17.50
C SER A 22 -13.26 6.78 17.43
N GLY A 23 -12.78 7.22 18.58
CA GLY A 23 -11.50 7.94 18.70
C GLY A 23 -11.62 9.47 18.79
N MET A 24 -10.50 10.12 19.09
CA MET A 24 -10.38 11.57 19.23
C MET A 24 -10.60 12.30 17.90
N TYR A 25 -10.18 11.69 16.78
CA TYR A 25 -10.24 12.29 15.44
C TYR A 25 -11.48 11.89 14.64
N LYS A 26 -12.52 11.36 15.29
CA LYS A 26 -13.70 10.81 14.61
C LYS A 26 -14.37 11.77 13.63
N GLN A 27 -14.42 13.06 13.96
CA GLN A 27 -15.04 14.07 13.09
C GLN A 27 -14.18 14.37 11.85
N ASN A 28 -12.85 14.33 11.98
CA ASN A 28 -11.93 14.48 10.85
C ASN A 28 -12.06 13.29 9.89
N VAL A 29 -12.05 12.07 10.44
CA VAL A 29 -12.22 10.83 9.65
C VAL A 29 -13.58 10.82 8.96
N ALA A 30 -14.66 11.16 9.67
CA ALA A 30 -16.01 11.23 9.11
C ALA A 30 -16.10 12.24 7.95
N GLN A 31 -15.47 13.40 8.07
CA GLN A 31 -15.47 14.42 7.01
C GLN A 31 -14.70 13.94 5.77
N GLY A 32 -13.52 13.33 5.95
CA GLY A 32 -12.75 12.79 4.84
C GLY A 32 -13.47 11.66 4.10
N LEU A 33 -14.06 10.71 4.83
CA LEU A 33 -14.85 9.62 4.23
C LEU A 33 -16.07 10.15 3.48
N ARG A 34 -16.83 11.09 4.08
CA ARG A 34 -17.95 11.74 3.39
C ARG A 34 -17.53 12.45 2.11
N TRP A 35 -16.38 13.15 2.14
CA TRP A 35 -15.86 13.83 0.96
C TRP A 35 -15.49 12.84 -0.14
N LEU A 36 -14.82 11.72 0.19
CA LEU A 36 -14.49 10.67 -0.79
C LEU A 36 -15.75 10.09 -1.43
N ILE A 37 -16.77 9.77 -0.64
CA ILE A 37 -18.03 9.21 -1.14
C ILE A 37 -18.77 10.24 -2.02
N ALA A 38 -18.83 11.50 -1.59
CA ALA A 38 -19.49 12.56 -2.35
C ALA A 38 -18.82 12.85 -3.71
N ASN A 39 -17.52 12.55 -3.83
CA ASN A 39 -16.75 12.73 -5.06
C ASN A 39 -16.53 11.41 -5.84
N GLN A 40 -17.08 10.29 -5.37
CA GLN A 40 -17.11 9.06 -6.14
C GLN A 40 -18.10 9.21 -7.30
N VAL A 41 -17.61 9.11 -8.52
CA VAL A 41 -18.50 9.17 -9.69
C VAL A 41 -19.23 7.83 -9.89
N ASN A 42 -20.29 7.82 -10.69
CA ASN A 42 -21.21 6.68 -10.82
C ASN A 42 -20.56 5.33 -11.19
N ASN A 43 -19.42 5.36 -11.88
CA ASN A 43 -18.68 4.15 -12.28
C ASN A 43 -17.74 3.62 -11.18
N GLY A 44 -17.69 4.24 -10.00
CA GLY A 44 -16.85 3.86 -8.87
C GLY A 44 -15.50 4.59 -8.77
N ASP A 45 -15.12 5.37 -9.79
CA ASP A 45 -13.87 6.13 -9.79
C ASP A 45 -13.88 7.17 -8.64
N LEU A 46 -12.79 7.19 -7.88
CA LEU A 46 -12.58 8.01 -6.68
C LEU A 46 -11.59 9.15 -6.93
N SER A 47 -11.04 9.25 -8.13
CA SER A 47 -10.00 10.22 -8.48
C SER A 47 -10.49 11.68 -8.48
N ALA A 48 -11.79 11.91 -8.23
CA ALA A 48 -12.44 13.22 -8.13
C ALA A 48 -12.13 14.14 -9.33
N GLY A 49 -12.07 13.56 -10.54
CA GLY A 49 -11.83 14.33 -11.77
C GLY A 49 -10.42 14.91 -11.89
N THR A 50 -9.43 14.39 -11.16
CA THR A 50 -8.03 14.84 -11.26
C THR A 50 -7.55 14.84 -12.72
N LEU A 51 -7.12 16.01 -13.19
CA LEU A 51 -6.65 16.21 -14.58
C LEU A 51 -5.18 15.83 -14.77
N THR A 52 -4.44 15.68 -13.67
CA THR A 52 -3.04 15.21 -13.69
C THR A 52 -3.01 13.76 -14.17
N HIS A 53 -2.54 13.56 -15.42
CA HIS A 53 -2.59 12.28 -16.11
C HIS A 53 -1.96 11.14 -15.30
N ASN A 54 -0.88 11.42 -14.56
CA ASN A 54 -0.15 10.39 -13.81
C ASN A 54 -0.69 10.13 -12.39
N ALA A 55 -1.78 10.79 -11.95
CA ALA A 55 -2.25 10.71 -10.57
C ALA A 55 -3.59 9.97 -10.39
N ARG A 56 -4.34 9.74 -11.48
CA ARG A 56 -5.73 9.26 -11.42
C ARG A 56 -5.87 7.91 -10.72
N MET A 57 -5.18 6.89 -11.21
CA MET A 57 -5.28 5.55 -10.65
C MET A 57 -4.57 5.40 -9.29
N TYR A 58 -3.58 6.24 -8.98
CA TYR A 58 -3.04 6.35 -7.61
C TYR A 58 -4.11 6.83 -6.64
N ALA A 59 -4.73 7.99 -6.94
CA ALA A 59 -5.77 8.58 -6.10
C ALA A 59 -6.93 7.60 -5.91
N HIS A 60 -7.33 6.92 -6.99
CA HIS A 60 -8.39 5.92 -6.92
C HIS A 60 -8.02 4.73 -6.02
N GLY A 61 -6.84 4.12 -6.22
CA GLY A 61 -6.40 2.97 -5.42
C GLY A 61 -6.28 3.30 -3.93
N GLN A 62 -5.69 4.47 -3.61
CA GLN A 62 -5.59 4.96 -2.23
C GLN A 62 -6.97 5.18 -1.60
N GLY A 63 -7.91 5.78 -2.34
CA GLY A 63 -9.29 5.95 -1.88
C GLY A 63 -10.02 4.63 -1.68
N ALA A 64 -9.80 3.65 -2.54
CA ALA A 64 -10.39 2.33 -2.42
C ALA A 64 -9.90 1.60 -1.15
N ILE A 65 -8.59 1.63 -0.86
CA ILE A 65 -8.03 1.10 0.39
C ILE A 65 -8.74 1.72 1.60
N VAL A 66 -8.83 3.05 1.65
CA VAL A 66 -9.46 3.78 2.76
C VAL A 66 -10.92 3.37 2.97
N LEU A 67 -11.72 3.28 1.90
CA LEU A 67 -13.13 2.89 2.02
C LEU A 67 -13.28 1.43 2.47
N CYS A 68 -12.46 0.52 1.93
CA CYS A 68 -12.48 -0.89 2.32
C CYS A 68 -12.05 -1.09 3.77
N GLU A 69 -10.98 -0.43 4.22
CA GLU A 69 -10.49 -0.52 5.60
C GLU A 69 -11.47 0.10 6.60
N ALA A 70 -12.00 1.29 6.30
CA ALA A 70 -13.02 1.90 7.16
C ALA A 70 -14.27 1.02 7.27
N TYR A 71 -14.70 0.38 6.18
CA TYR A 71 -15.80 -0.57 6.21
C TYR A 71 -15.48 -1.80 7.05
N MET A 72 -14.32 -2.42 6.83
CA MET A 72 -13.85 -3.59 7.59
C MET A 72 -13.81 -3.32 9.10
N MET A 73 -13.29 -2.16 9.51
CA MET A 73 -13.12 -1.80 10.91
C MET A 73 -14.44 -1.50 11.64
N THR A 74 -15.45 -1.01 10.91
CA THR A 74 -16.66 -0.45 11.53
C THR A 74 -17.95 -1.22 11.23
N GLY A 75 -17.97 -2.00 10.14
CA GLY A 75 -19.18 -2.63 9.63
C GLY A 75 -20.25 -1.65 9.13
N ASP A 76 -19.94 -0.36 8.97
CA ASP A 76 -20.92 0.65 8.59
C ASP A 76 -21.47 0.38 7.18
N SER A 77 -22.76 0.05 7.12
CA SER A 77 -23.48 -0.26 5.88
C SER A 77 -23.43 0.87 4.84
N GLN A 78 -23.24 2.14 5.27
CA GLN A 78 -23.09 3.27 4.35
C GLN A 78 -21.80 3.21 3.54
N LEU A 79 -20.76 2.53 4.04
CA LEU A 79 -19.47 2.38 3.36
C LEU A 79 -19.44 1.19 2.40
N LYS A 80 -20.31 0.18 2.59
CA LYS A 80 -20.29 -1.07 1.82
C LYS A 80 -20.43 -0.84 0.32
N GLN A 81 -21.44 -0.10 -0.11
CA GLN A 81 -21.69 0.10 -1.54
C GLN A 81 -20.62 0.99 -2.20
N PRO A 82 -20.22 2.14 -1.62
CA PRO A 82 -19.09 2.91 -2.15
C PRO A 82 -17.80 2.11 -2.27
N ALA A 83 -17.47 1.30 -1.25
CA ALA A 83 -16.29 0.44 -1.26
C ALA A 83 -16.38 -0.66 -2.34
N GLN A 84 -17.52 -1.32 -2.51
CA GLN A 84 -17.67 -2.30 -3.59
C GLN A 84 -17.51 -1.65 -4.97
N LYS A 85 -18.14 -0.48 -5.18
CA LYS A 85 -18.04 0.24 -6.45
C LYS A 85 -16.60 0.65 -6.79
N SER A 86 -15.80 1.06 -5.80
CA SER A 86 -14.40 1.40 -6.08
C SER A 86 -13.63 0.17 -6.53
N ILE A 87 -13.86 -0.99 -5.92
CA ILE A 87 -13.24 -2.26 -6.32
C ILE A 87 -13.70 -2.72 -7.70
N ASP A 88 -14.98 -2.60 -8.01
CA ASP A 88 -15.52 -2.90 -9.35
C ASP A 88 -14.84 -2.03 -10.42
N PHE A 89 -14.53 -0.76 -10.09
CA PHE A 89 -13.76 0.11 -10.98
C PHE A 89 -12.32 -0.35 -11.17
N ILE A 90 -11.61 -0.79 -10.11
CA ILE A 90 -10.26 -1.38 -10.22
C ILE A 90 -10.29 -2.58 -11.16
N VAL A 91 -11.22 -3.51 -10.93
CA VAL A 91 -11.39 -4.73 -11.74
C VAL A 91 -11.61 -4.37 -13.21
N LYS A 92 -12.54 -3.45 -13.48
CA LYS A 92 -12.85 -2.99 -14.85
C LYS A 92 -11.68 -2.24 -15.50
N SER A 93 -10.83 -1.59 -14.72
CA SER A 93 -9.70 -0.79 -15.19
C SER A 93 -8.45 -1.61 -15.48
N GLN A 94 -8.43 -2.91 -15.13
CA GLN A 94 -7.28 -3.77 -15.38
C GLN A 94 -7.02 -3.93 -16.88
N HIS A 95 -5.78 -3.76 -17.30
CA HIS A 95 -5.38 -4.00 -18.68
C HIS A 95 -5.47 -5.50 -19.03
N ALA A 96 -5.61 -5.83 -20.32
CA ALA A 96 -5.70 -7.22 -20.78
C ALA A 96 -4.48 -8.08 -20.40
N GLN A 97 -3.31 -7.47 -20.17
CA GLN A 97 -2.10 -8.15 -19.68
C GLN A 97 -1.98 -8.18 -18.14
N GLY A 98 -3.02 -7.73 -17.43
CA GLY A 98 -3.17 -7.91 -15.99
C GLY A 98 -2.63 -6.81 -15.08
N GLY A 99 -1.94 -5.82 -15.61
CA GLY A 99 -1.46 -4.67 -14.84
C GLY A 99 -2.42 -3.47 -14.84
N TRP A 100 -2.06 -2.46 -14.05
CA TRP A 100 -2.71 -1.15 -14.01
C TRP A 100 -1.67 -0.06 -14.19
N ARG A 101 -2.10 1.07 -14.74
CA ARG A 101 -1.26 2.25 -14.88
C ARG A 101 -2.09 3.50 -14.65
N TYR A 102 -1.62 4.66 -15.10
CA TYR A 102 -2.19 5.94 -14.76
C TYR A 102 -3.62 6.16 -15.27
N ALA A 103 -4.00 5.52 -16.38
CA ALA A 103 -5.36 5.52 -16.92
C ALA A 103 -5.98 4.11 -16.94
N PRO A 104 -7.32 4.01 -16.79
CA PRO A 104 -8.03 2.73 -16.98
C PRO A 104 -7.70 2.05 -18.31
N GLY A 105 -7.42 0.75 -18.27
CA GLY A 105 -7.08 -0.04 -19.44
C GLY A 105 -5.70 0.24 -20.04
N GLN A 106 -4.86 1.06 -19.42
CA GLN A 106 -3.49 1.29 -19.87
C GLN A 106 -2.58 0.11 -19.47
N ALA A 107 -1.68 -0.29 -20.38
CA ALA A 107 -0.65 -1.30 -20.09
C ALA A 107 0.10 -0.97 -18.79
N GLY A 108 0.19 -1.96 -17.90
CA GLY A 108 0.51 -1.73 -16.49
C GLY A 108 1.94 -1.29 -16.19
N ASP A 109 2.11 -0.72 -15.01
CA ASP A 109 3.39 -0.56 -14.34
C ASP A 109 3.33 -1.13 -12.91
N THR A 110 4.50 -1.38 -12.32
CA THR A 110 4.60 -1.96 -10.97
C THR A 110 4.13 -0.99 -9.88
N SER A 111 4.20 0.32 -10.11
CA SER A 111 3.94 1.35 -9.10
C SER A 111 2.46 1.66 -8.84
N VAL A 112 1.64 1.69 -9.89
CA VAL A 112 0.19 1.86 -9.75
C VAL A 112 -0.42 0.53 -9.34
N MET A 113 0.17 -0.58 -9.82
CA MET A 113 -0.24 -1.92 -9.45
C MET A 113 -0.23 -2.14 -7.94
N GLY A 114 0.80 -1.70 -7.20
CA GLY A 114 0.85 -1.91 -5.75
C GLY A 114 -0.37 -1.36 -5.03
N TRP A 115 -0.78 -0.12 -5.34
CA TRP A 115 -1.99 0.47 -4.77
C TRP A 115 -3.27 -0.29 -5.13
N GLN A 116 -3.37 -0.81 -6.36
CA GLN A 116 -4.55 -1.58 -6.76
C GLN A 116 -4.59 -2.95 -6.06
N VAL A 117 -3.46 -3.64 -5.97
CA VAL A 117 -3.37 -4.95 -5.29
C VAL A 117 -3.68 -4.79 -3.80
N MET A 118 -3.15 -3.76 -3.14
CA MET A 118 -3.48 -3.46 -1.74
C MET A 118 -4.98 -3.18 -1.58
N ALA A 119 -5.61 -2.41 -2.47
CA ALA A 119 -7.05 -2.18 -2.43
C ALA A 119 -7.86 -3.47 -2.58
N LEU A 120 -7.48 -4.35 -3.52
CA LEU A 120 -8.12 -5.66 -3.72
C LEU A 120 -7.96 -6.56 -2.47
N GLN A 121 -6.80 -6.48 -1.80
CA GLN A 121 -6.57 -7.21 -0.56
C GLN A 121 -7.42 -6.66 0.60
N SER A 122 -7.48 -5.34 0.78
CA SER A 122 -8.36 -4.71 1.77
C SER A 122 -9.83 -5.04 1.51
N ALA A 123 -10.25 -5.13 0.25
CA ALA A 123 -11.60 -5.54 -0.12
C ALA A 123 -11.92 -6.98 0.28
N ARG A 124 -11.01 -7.92 -0.01
CA ARG A 124 -11.16 -9.33 0.42
C ARG A 124 -11.24 -9.46 1.94
N ALA A 125 -10.38 -8.74 2.65
CA ALA A 125 -10.40 -8.71 4.12
C ALA A 125 -11.71 -8.13 4.67
N ALA A 126 -12.30 -7.15 3.97
CA ALA A 126 -13.59 -6.57 4.30
C ALA A 126 -14.81 -7.43 3.88
N GLY A 127 -14.59 -8.61 3.29
CA GLY A 127 -15.67 -9.47 2.77
C GLY A 127 -16.37 -8.91 1.52
N LEU A 128 -15.73 -8.00 0.79
CA LEU A 128 -16.19 -7.50 -0.50
C LEU A 128 -15.78 -8.44 -1.63
N TYR A 129 -16.52 -8.41 -2.74
CA TYR A 129 -16.28 -9.31 -3.86
C TYR A 129 -15.09 -8.83 -4.70
N VAL A 130 -14.12 -9.73 -4.89
CA VAL A 130 -12.98 -9.56 -5.80
C VAL A 130 -12.87 -10.80 -6.69
N PRO A 131 -13.00 -10.68 -8.02
CA PRO A 131 -12.85 -11.82 -8.93
C PRO A 131 -11.45 -12.44 -8.85
N ASP A 132 -11.38 -13.76 -8.73
CA ASP A 132 -10.10 -14.49 -8.74
C ASP A 132 -9.30 -14.27 -10.02
N GLN A 133 -9.99 -14.10 -11.15
CA GLN A 133 -9.34 -13.85 -12.43
C GLN A 133 -8.52 -12.55 -12.41
N THR A 134 -8.99 -11.51 -11.71
CA THR A 134 -8.25 -10.24 -11.57
C THR A 134 -6.91 -10.47 -10.86
N MET A 135 -6.89 -11.29 -9.82
CA MET A 135 -5.67 -11.64 -9.07
C MET A 135 -4.73 -12.52 -9.90
N LYS A 136 -5.28 -13.49 -10.65
CA LYS A 136 -4.48 -14.32 -11.58
C LYS A 136 -3.81 -13.49 -12.66
N ASN A 137 -4.52 -12.53 -13.23
CA ASN A 137 -3.97 -11.62 -14.23
C ASN A 137 -2.88 -10.71 -13.64
N ALA A 138 -3.06 -10.23 -12.40
CA ALA A 138 -2.05 -9.45 -11.70
C ALA A 138 -0.72 -10.23 -11.55
N HIS A 139 -0.78 -11.53 -11.21
CA HIS A 139 0.41 -12.37 -11.24
C HIS A 139 1.06 -12.47 -12.63
N GLN A 140 0.26 -12.59 -13.70
CA GLN A 140 0.77 -12.67 -15.06
C GLN A 140 1.55 -11.40 -15.41
N PHE A 141 1.04 -10.22 -15.04
CA PHE A 141 1.77 -8.98 -15.22
C PHE A 141 3.10 -8.99 -14.46
N LEU A 142 3.13 -9.39 -13.18
CA LEU A 142 4.38 -9.44 -12.41
C LEU A 142 5.43 -10.34 -13.03
N ASN A 143 5.02 -11.44 -13.68
CA ASN A 143 5.94 -12.29 -14.43
C ASN A 143 6.64 -11.54 -15.59
N THR A 144 5.97 -10.56 -16.21
CA THR A 144 6.53 -9.78 -17.34
C THR A 144 7.57 -8.74 -16.91
N VAL A 145 7.56 -8.34 -15.64
CA VAL A 145 8.48 -7.35 -15.08
C VAL A 145 9.54 -7.98 -14.17
N GLN A 146 9.48 -9.29 -13.93
CA GLN A 146 10.45 -10.03 -13.13
C GLN A 146 11.75 -10.30 -13.91
N LYS A 147 12.90 -10.13 -13.25
CA LYS A 147 14.26 -10.41 -13.75
C LYS A 147 15.06 -11.07 -12.63
N GLY A 148 15.01 -12.40 -12.57
CA GLY A 148 15.47 -13.17 -11.42
C GLY A 148 14.67 -12.81 -10.16
N PHE A 149 15.34 -12.56 -9.05
CA PHE A 149 14.73 -12.10 -7.80
C PHE A 149 14.27 -10.63 -7.82
N ARG A 150 14.62 -9.84 -8.85
CA ARG A 150 14.35 -8.40 -8.92
C ARG A 150 13.22 -8.06 -9.90
N TYR A 151 12.66 -6.87 -9.77
CA TYR A 151 11.54 -6.42 -10.59
C TYR A 151 11.79 -5.03 -11.23
N GLY A 152 11.31 -4.88 -12.47
CA GLY A 152 11.30 -3.65 -13.24
C GLY A 152 10.01 -2.85 -13.08
N TYR A 153 10.02 -1.62 -13.61
CA TYR A 153 8.86 -0.73 -13.57
C TYR A 153 7.80 -1.07 -14.64
N VAL A 154 8.25 -1.36 -15.86
CA VAL A 154 7.45 -1.85 -16.99
C VAL A 154 8.22 -2.97 -17.71
N PRO A 155 7.56 -3.78 -18.56
CA PRO A 155 8.26 -4.82 -19.30
C PRO A 155 9.49 -4.29 -20.05
N ASN A 156 10.54 -5.10 -20.09
CA ASN A 156 11.84 -4.80 -20.72
C ASN A 156 12.70 -3.71 -20.03
N GLN A 157 12.20 -2.96 -19.04
CA GLN A 157 13.03 -2.02 -18.29
C GLN A 157 13.95 -2.73 -17.27
N GLY A 158 15.10 -2.14 -16.94
CA GLY A 158 16.00 -2.65 -15.89
C GLY A 158 15.33 -2.65 -14.51
N PRO A 159 15.64 -3.64 -13.64
CA PRO A 159 15.02 -3.73 -12.33
C PRO A 159 15.59 -2.69 -11.35
N THR A 160 14.78 -2.26 -10.38
CA THR A 160 15.19 -1.35 -9.30
C THR A 160 14.85 -1.93 -7.93
N HIS A 161 15.51 -1.48 -6.88
CA HIS A 161 15.19 -1.91 -5.51
C HIS A 161 13.78 -1.48 -5.09
N VAL A 162 13.34 -0.30 -5.52
CA VAL A 162 11.99 0.23 -5.27
C VAL A 162 10.91 -0.67 -5.86
N MET A 163 11.03 -1.02 -7.14
CA MET A 163 10.06 -1.89 -7.81
C MET A 163 10.16 -3.34 -7.32
N THR A 164 11.34 -3.77 -6.88
CA THR A 164 11.53 -5.09 -6.26
C THR A 164 10.74 -5.19 -4.95
N ALA A 165 10.85 -4.21 -4.06
CA ALA A 165 10.08 -4.18 -2.81
C ALA A 165 8.57 -4.20 -3.09
N GLU A 166 8.07 -3.30 -3.94
CA GLU A 166 6.64 -3.22 -4.25
C GLU A 166 6.09 -4.49 -4.92
N ALA A 167 6.82 -5.07 -5.88
CA ALA A 167 6.42 -6.30 -6.54
C ALA A 167 6.42 -7.50 -5.58
N MET A 168 7.38 -7.58 -4.66
CA MET A 168 7.38 -8.61 -3.61
C MET A 168 6.15 -8.50 -2.71
N LEU A 169 5.82 -7.28 -2.25
CA LEU A 169 4.58 -7.06 -1.49
C LEU A 169 3.35 -7.53 -2.26
N CYS A 170 3.28 -7.19 -3.56
CA CYS A 170 2.19 -7.66 -4.42
C CYS A 170 2.15 -9.18 -4.51
N ARG A 171 3.30 -9.85 -4.70
CA ARG A 171 3.36 -11.32 -4.74
C ARG A 171 2.85 -11.95 -3.45
N MET A 172 3.21 -11.39 -2.29
CA MET A 172 2.75 -11.85 -0.98
C MET A 172 1.23 -11.70 -0.84
N TYR A 173 0.67 -10.54 -1.22
CA TYR A 173 -0.78 -10.31 -1.14
C TYR A 173 -1.60 -11.12 -2.15
N LEU A 174 -1.06 -11.35 -3.35
CA LEU A 174 -1.73 -12.19 -4.35
C LEU A 174 -1.77 -13.66 -3.91
N GLY A 175 -0.82 -14.07 -3.06
CA GLY A 175 -0.76 -15.40 -2.48
C GLY A 175 -0.14 -16.44 -3.42
N PRO A 176 -0.18 -17.73 -3.03
CA PRO A 176 0.46 -18.80 -3.79
C PRO A 176 -0.12 -18.96 -5.20
N GLN A 177 0.75 -19.20 -6.18
CA GLN A 177 0.35 -19.49 -7.56
C GLN A 177 1.06 -20.75 -8.07
N ASN A 178 0.29 -21.70 -8.63
CA ASN A 178 0.81 -22.95 -9.19
C ASN A 178 1.68 -23.75 -8.20
N GLY A 179 1.32 -23.73 -6.91
CA GLY A 179 2.06 -24.42 -5.84
C GLY A 179 3.31 -23.70 -5.34
N LEU A 180 3.62 -22.52 -5.87
CA LEU A 180 4.71 -21.67 -5.40
C LEU A 180 4.18 -20.66 -4.39
N GLU A 181 4.70 -20.70 -3.17
CA GLU A 181 4.48 -19.68 -2.13
C GLU A 181 5.46 -18.52 -2.35
N TYR A 182 4.98 -17.29 -2.17
CA TYR A 182 5.79 -16.08 -2.29
C TYR A 182 6.16 -15.54 -0.91
N GLY A 183 6.84 -16.36 -0.10
CA GLY A 183 7.21 -16.07 1.28
C GLY A 183 8.54 -16.69 1.67
N PRO A 184 8.78 -16.92 2.98
CA PRO A 184 9.92 -17.71 3.45
C PRO A 184 9.97 -19.07 2.74
N ASN A 185 11.17 -19.57 2.43
CA ASN A 185 11.44 -20.78 1.62
C ASN A 185 11.26 -20.64 0.10
N ASN A 186 11.06 -19.42 -0.40
CA ASN A 186 11.20 -19.12 -1.82
C ASN A 186 12.54 -18.41 -2.06
N ASP A 187 13.46 -19.07 -2.76
CA ASP A 187 14.83 -18.59 -2.98
C ASP A 187 14.90 -17.17 -3.57
N ASP A 188 13.99 -16.84 -4.52
CA ASP A 188 13.94 -15.51 -5.11
C ASP A 188 13.47 -14.48 -4.07
N ILE A 189 12.45 -14.79 -3.27
CA ILE A 189 11.93 -13.88 -2.24
C ILE A 189 12.96 -13.68 -1.12
N GLU A 190 13.63 -14.74 -0.68
CA GLU A 190 14.69 -14.65 0.33
C GLU A 190 15.88 -13.83 -0.18
N THR A 191 16.35 -14.11 -1.40
CA THR A 191 17.45 -13.36 -2.03
C THR A 191 17.08 -11.87 -2.17
N ALA A 192 15.84 -11.57 -2.57
CA ALA A 192 15.37 -10.20 -2.67
C ALA A 192 15.26 -9.51 -1.30
N ALA A 193 14.77 -10.20 -0.27
CA ALA A 193 14.70 -9.66 1.09
C ALA A 193 16.10 -9.31 1.63
N ASN A 194 17.07 -10.21 1.45
CA ASN A 194 18.48 -9.98 1.81
C ASN A 194 19.07 -8.80 1.01
N PHE A 195 18.81 -8.74 -0.30
CA PHE A 195 19.23 -7.62 -1.14
C PHE A 195 18.70 -6.26 -0.65
N LEU A 196 17.43 -6.18 -0.23
CA LEU A 196 16.84 -4.94 0.29
C LEU A 196 17.52 -4.49 1.59
N ILE A 197 17.76 -5.39 2.54
CA ILE A 197 18.38 -5.03 3.83
C ILE A 197 19.90 -4.79 3.72
N ASP A 198 20.62 -5.55 2.89
CA ASP A 198 22.08 -5.46 2.82
C ASP A 198 22.56 -4.32 1.94
N SER A 199 21.83 -3.99 0.88
CA SER A 199 22.24 -2.98 -0.11
C SER A 199 21.40 -1.70 -0.08
N HIS A 200 20.22 -1.74 0.52
CA HIS A 200 19.23 -0.67 0.45
C HIS A 200 18.48 -0.46 1.77
N ALA A 201 19.15 -0.65 2.91
CA ALA A 201 18.59 -0.29 4.21
C ALA A 201 18.21 1.21 4.25
N PRO A 202 17.28 1.61 5.14
CA PRO A 202 16.93 3.01 5.33
C PRO A 202 18.17 3.87 5.62
N ASP A 203 18.25 5.03 4.96
CA ASP A 203 19.33 6.02 5.13
C ASP A 203 18.79 7.30 5.77
N HIS A 204 19.60 7.91 6.63
CA HIS A 204 19.31 9.18 7.30
C HIS A 204 19.41 10.39 6.36
N GLY A 205 20.21 10.32 5.28
CA GLY A 205 20.55 11.50 4.46
C GLY A 205 19.55 11.84 3.36
N GLN A 206 18.94 10.84 2.72
CA GLN A 206 18.03 10.99 1.58
C GLN A 206 16.95 9.90 1.59
N PRO A 207 16.03 9.88 2.59
CA PRO A 207 14.99 8.86 2.63
C PRO A 207 14.07 9.00 1.42
N ASN A 208 13.93 7.93 0.65
CA ASN A 208 12.87 7.80 -0.35
C ASN A 208 11.64 7.21 0.34
N TYR A 209 10.66 8.05 0.69
CA TYR A 209 9.51 7.59 1.50
C TYR A 209 8.61 6.60 0.76
N TYR A 210 8.55 6.68 -0.57
CA TYR A 210 7.85 5.68 -1.39
C TYR A 210 8.49 4.30 -1.22
N TYR A 211 9.82 4.22 -1.36
CA TYR A 211 10.57 2.99 -1.16
C TYR A 211 10.44 2.47 0.27
N LEU A 212 10.63 3.33 1.28
CA LEU A 212 10.53 2.94 2.68
C LEU A 212 9.17 2.32 2.99
N TYR A 213 8.08 2.89 2.48
CA TYR A 213 6.74 2.37 2.69
C TYR A 213 6.56 0.94 2.15
N TYR A 214 6.99 0.66 0.93
CA TYR A 214 6.86 -0.67 0.34
C TYR A 214 7.85 -1.68 0.93
N ALA A 215 9.11 -1.29 1.14
CA ALA A 215 10.12 -2.18 1.71
C ALA A 215 9.79 -2.55 3.16
N THR A 216 9.29 -1.60 3.94
CA THR A 216 8.84 -1.85 5.32
C THR A 216 7.70 -2.86 5.37
N GLN A 217 6.66 -2.69 4.55
CA GLN A 217 5.56 -3.68 4.50
C GLN A 217 6.02 -5.04 4.00
N THR A 218 6.87 -5.07 2.97
CA THR A 218 7.41 -6.31 2.40
C THR A 218 8.19 -7.10 3.45
N LEU A 219 9.14 -6.44 4.12
CA LEU A 219 9.99 -7.09 5.11
C LEU A 219 9.21 -7.44 6.37
N HIS A 220 8.22 -6.63 6.76
CA HIS A 220 7.30 -6.96 7.85
C HIS A 220 6.51 -8.25 7.56
N HIS A 221 5.95 -8.37 6.35
CA HIS A 221 5.23 -9.58 5.96
C HIS A 221 6.16 -10.79 5.85
N TYR A 222 7.36 -10.61 5.30
CA TYR A 222 8.39 -11.65 5.22
C TYR A 222 8.81 -12.15 6.60
N GLY A 223 9.00 -11.24 7.55
CA GLY A 223 9.36 -11.54 8.94
C GLY A 223 10.83 -11.92 9.12
N GLY A 224 11.10 -12.63 10.21
CA GLY A 224 12.43 -13.17 10.53
C GLY A 224 13.51 -12.10 10.81
N PRO A 225 14.81 -12.50 10.78
CA PRO A 225 15.93 -11.61 11.05
C PRO A 225 16.01 -10.39 10.14
N GLN A 226 15.53 -10.51 8.89
CA GLN A 226 15.46 -9.42 7.93
C GLN A 226 14.53 -8.31 8.41
N TRP A 227 13.33 -8.68 8.89
CA TRP A 227 12.40 -7.73 9.49
C TRP A 227 12.98 -7.07 10.74
N GLU A 228 13.56 -7.85 11.65
CA GLU A 228 14.12 -7.33 12.90
C GLU A 228 15.20 -6.27 12.64
N ARG A 229 16.12 -6.56 11.72
CA ARG A 229 17.18 -5.62 11.32
C ARG A 229 16.60 -4.40 10.61
N TRP A 230 15.68 -4.59 9.66
CA TRP A 230 15.04 -3.48 8.95
C TRP A 230 14.29 -2.55 9.90
N ASN A 231 13.45 -3.11 10.78
CA ASN A 231 12.62 -2.35 11.70
C ASN A 231 13.47 -1.54 12.69
N SER A 232 14.57 -2.11 13.18
CA SER A 232 15.51 -1.41 14.05
C SER A 232 16.03 -0.13 13.37
N ILE A 233 16.57 -0.26 12.16
CA ILE A 233 17.14 0.85 11.39
C ILE A 233 16.05 1.85 10.98
N MET A 234 14.93 1.36 10.43
CA MET A 234 13.83 2.19 9.95
C MET A 234 13.25 3.07 11.06
N ARG A 235 12.99 2.49 12.24
CA ARG A 235 12.47 3.24 13.39
C ARG A 235 13.45 4.32 13.83
N GLU A 236 14.74 4.01 13.89
CA GLU A 236 15.76 4.98 14.24
C GLU A 236 15.81 6.14 13.24
N VAL A 237 15.90 5.84 11.94
CA VAL A 237 15.92 6.82 10.85
C VAL A 237 14.70 7.73 10.90
N LEU A 238 13.48 7.17 11.01
CA LEU A 238 12.27 7.97 10.99
C LEU A 238 12.09 8.80 12.27
N THR A 239 12.35 8.24 13.45
CA THR A 239 12.19 8.99 14.70
C THR A 239 13.22 10.10 14.86
N GLN A 240 14.46 9.89 14.41
CA GLN A 240 15.49 10.94 14.45
C GLN A 240 15.29 12.03 13.39
N SER A 241 14.65 11.72 12.26
CA SER A 241 14.37 12.69 11.19
C SER A 241 13.05 13.44 11.34
N GLN A 242 12.22 13.10 12.33
CA GLN A 242 10.97 13.81 12.59
C GLN A 242 11.26 15.25 13.07
N LEU A 243 10.57 16.22 12.45
CA LEU A 243 10.65 17.61 12.92
C LEU A 243 9.94 17.74 14.27
N THR A 244 10.57 18.41 15.24
CA THR A 244 10.08 18.52 16.63
C THR A 244 9.71 19.94 17.05
N LYS A 245 9.84 20.93 16.16
CA LYS A 245 9.66 22.36 16.49
C LYS A 245 8.83 23.09 15.45
N GLY A 246 8.15 24.13 15.90
CA GLY A 246 7.37 25.03 15.04
C GLY A 246 6.11 24.37 14.48
N HIS A 247 5.56 24.99 13.44
CA HIS A 247 4.31 24.55 12.81
C HIS A 247 4.43 23.20 12.06
N GLU A 248 5.65 22.74 11.80
CA GLU A 248 5.93 21.47 11.10
C GLU A 248 6.24 20.32 12.08
N ALA A 249 6.14 20.56 13.38
CA ALA A 249 6.37 19.53 14.40
C ALA A 249 5.47 18.31 14.17
N GLY A 250 6.06 17.11 14.24
CA GLY A 250 5.39 15.84 13.95
C GLY A 250 5.45 15.39 12.48
N SER A 251 6.05 16.19 11.60
CA SER A 251 6.13 15.90 10.15
C SER A 251 7.54 15.51 9.70
N TRP A 252 7.64 15.06 8.44
CA TRP A 252 8.89 14.76 7.76
C TRP A 252 9.06 15.63 6.52
N THR A 253 10.29 16.07 6.28
CA THR A 253 10.64 16.92 5.14
C THR A 253 10.72 16.10 3.86
N PRO A 254 10.04 16.51 2.77
CA PRO A 254 10.21 15.89 1.46
C PRO A 254 11.62 16.10 0.91
N VAL A 255 12.34 15.02 0.59
CA VAL A 255 13.74 15.11 0.14
C VAL A 255 13.91 14.66 -1.31
N GLU A 256 13.36 13.51 -1.70
CA GLU A 256 13.47 12.95 -3.06
C GLU A 256 12.42 13.54 -4.02
N ASN A 257 12.56 13.35 -5.33
CA ASN A 257 11.65 13.88 -6.35
C ASN A 257 10.18 13.45 -6.16
N HIS A 258 9.91 12.18 -5.86
CA HIS A 258 8.55 11.70 -5.59
C HIS A 258 7.97 12.36 -4.34
N ASP A 259 8.79 12.50 -3.30
CA ASP A 259 8.41 13.15 -2.06
C ASP A 259 8.05 14.62 -2.31
N ARG A 260 8.88 15.35 -3.07
CA ARG A 260 8.64 16.76 -3.42
C ARG A 260 7.34 16.94 -4.20
N ASN A 261 7.00 16.01 -5.09
CA ASN A 261 5.74 16.03 -5.83
C ASN A 261 4.52 15.78 -4.92
N GLY A 262 4.66 14.90 -3.92
CA GLY A 262 3.61 14.62 -2.94
C GLY A 262 3.51 15.66 -1.81
N GLY A 263 4.61 16.38 -1.55
CA GLY A 263 4.72 17.38 -0.49
C GLY A 263 4.79 16.78 0.93
N ARG A 264 4.80 17.66 1.93
CA ARG A 264 4.98 17.30 3.35
C ARG A 264 3.91 16.34 3.87
N LEU A 265 2.67 16.47 3.40
CA LEU A 265 1.58 15.55 3.76
C LEU A 265 1.94 14.12 3.36
N TYR A 266 2.38 13.93 2.11
CA TYR A 266 2.76 12.63 1.58
C TYR A 266 3.92 12.01 2.37
N SER A 267 5.03 12.75 2.55
CA SER A 267 6.19 12.24 3.30
C SER A 267 5.83 11.86 4.73
N THR A 268 5.00 12.68 5.38
CA THR A 268 4.54 12.42 6.76
C THR A 268 3.66 11.18 6.83
N VAL A 269 2.69 11.03 5.92
CA VAL A 269 1.83 9.84 5.87
C VAL A 269 2.67 8.59 5.67
N MET A 270 3.57 8.58 4.69
CA MET A 270 4.41 7.40 4.41
C MET A 270 5.30 7.04 5.59
N ALA A 271 5.92 8.03 6.24
CA ALA A 271 6.72 7.82 7.45
C ALA A 271 5.87 7.23 8.58
N ILE A 272 4.68 7.79 8.83
CA ILE A 272 3.79 7.27 9.85
C ILE A 272 3.41 5.82 9.51
N CYS A 273 2.92 5.54 8.29
CA CYS A 273 2.53 4.19 7.89
C CYS A 273 3.66 3.16 8.03
N CYS A 274 4.93 3.55 7.84
CA CYS A 274 6.07 2.67 8.16
C CYS A 274 6.13 2.35 9.66
N LEU A 275 5.91 3.34 10.52
CA LEU A 275 5.86 3.19 11.98
C LEU A 275 4.59 2.47 12.47
N GLU A 276 3.51 2.40 11.67
CA GLU A 276 2.30 1.68 12.05
C GLU A 276 2.30 0.19 11.70
N VAL A 277 3.23 -0.21 10.82
CA VAL A 277 3.17 -1.50 10.10
C VAL A 277 2.93 -2.71 11.02
N TYR A 278 3.53 -2.71 12.22
CA TYR A 278 3.53 -3.85 13.14
C TYR A 278 2.23 -4.05 13.94
N TYR A 279 1.38 -3.03 14.05
CA TYR A 279 0.04 -3.16 14.63
C TYR A 279 -1.08 -3.04 13.60
N ARG A 280 -0.79 -2.44 12.43
CA ARG A 280 -1.75 -2.28 11.35
C ARG A 280 -1.93 -3.54 10.51
N HIS A 281 -0.84 -4.26 10.22
CA HIS A 281 -0.88 -5.42 9.33
C HIS A 281 -0.44 -6.67 10.08
N LEU A 282 -1.31 -7.69 10.13
CA LEU A 282 -0.91 -9.01 10.59
C LEU A 282 0.12 -9.59 9.59
N PRO A 283 1.31 -10.03 10.03
CA PRO A 283 2.28 -10.64 9.12
C PRO A 283 1.70 -11.88 8.46
N ILE A 284 1.86 -12.03 7.14
CA ILE A 284 1.19 -13.08 6.36
C ILE A 284 1.75 -14.46 6.70
N PHE A 285 3.06 -14.57 6.88
CA PHE A 285 3.75 -15.84 7.10
C PHE A 285 4.00 -16.15 8.58
N HIS A 286 3.58 -15.27 9.49
CA HIS A 286 3.68 -15.53 10.92
C HIS A 286 2.52 -16.42 11.36
N LYS A 287 2.84 -17.61 11.88
CA LYS A 287 1.84 -18.49 12.49
C LYS A 287 1.43 -17.86 13.83
N LEU A 288 0.18 -17.41 13.93
CA LEU A 288 -0.41 -17.07 15.22
C LEU A 288 -0.54 -18.37 16.03
N GLU A 289 0.33 -18.57 17.01
CA GLU A 289 0.08 -19.57 18.06
C GLU A 289 -1.09 -19.05 18.89
N LEU A 290 -2.29 -19.55 18.58
CA LEU A 290 -3.42 -19.40 19.48
C LEU A 290 -3.12 -20.27 20.70
N ASP A 291 -2.61 -19.65 21.76
CA ASP A 291 -2.59 -20.26 23.08
C ASP A 291 -4.02 -20.65 23.43
N VAL A 292 -4.34 -21.94 23.28
CA VAL A 292 -5.57 -22.55 23.78
C VAL A 292 -5.44 -22.64 25.30
N ALA A 293 -5.45 -21.48 25.95
CA ALA A 293 -5.67 -21.35 27.38
C ALA A 293 -7.17 -21.16 27.62
N MET A 294 -7.93 -22.24 27.36
CA MET A 294 -9.27 -22.42 27.91
C MET A 294 -9.32 -23.80 28.58
N LYS A 295 -9.02 -23.80 29.87
CA LYS A 295 -9.61 -24.70 30.87
C LYS A 295 -10.11 -23.86 32.02
#